data_AF-A0A178WYG6-F1
#
_entry.id   AF-A0A178WYG6-F1
#
_cell.length_a   1.000
_cell.length_b   1.000
_cell.length_c   1.000
_cell.angle_alpha   90.00
_cell.angle_beta   90.00
_cell.angle_gamma   90.00
#
_symmetry.space_group_name_H-M   'P 1'
#
loop_
_entity.id
_entity.type
_entity.pdbx_description
1 polymer ?
#
loop_
_entity_poly.entity_id
_entity_poly.type
_entity_poly.pdbx_seq_one_letter_code
_entity_poly.pdbx_strand_id
1 'polypeptide(L)'
;MGPRSAFLLWANGWAPLLQISRFSAGWLAQVPVRQGPLKVVDQAFVKSAVRRGFEVHTWTIDDADEMRMLLDLGVHGIVTDRPDLLREVLRERGAWK
;
A
#
# COMPACT_ATOMS: atom_id res chain seq x y z
N MET A 1 -1.05 -11.55 4.31
CA MET A 1 -1.48 -12.24 3.06
C MET A 1 -0.31 -13.05 2.52
N GLY A 2 -0.55 -14.24 1.97
CA GLY A 2 0.52 -15.05 1.39
C GLY A 2 1.00 -14.50 0.02
N PRO A 3 2.19 -14.89 -0.46
CA PRO A 3 2.76 -14.39 -1.72
C PRO A 3 1.86 -14.66 -2.94
N ARG A 4 1.09 -15.75 -2.93
CA ARG A 4 0.09 -16.06 -3.98
C ARG A 4 -1.07 -15.06 -4.02
N SER A 5 -1.48 -14.55 -2.87
CA SER A 5 -2.58 -13.58 -2.78
C SER A 5 -2.14 -12.18 -3.23
N ALA A 6 -0.89 -11.81 -2.97
CA ALA A 6 -0.29 -10.57 -3.47
C ALA A 6 -0.19 -10.56 -5.01
N PHE A 7 0.22 -11.69 -5.60
CA PHE A 7 0.28 -11.86 -7.06
C PHE A 7 -1.10 -11.74 -7.73
N LEU A 8 -2.15 -12.31 -7.15
CA LEU A 8 -3.51 -12.22 -7.69
C LEU A 8 -4.09 -10.80 -7.64
N LEU A 9 -3.74 -10.01 -6.61
CA LEU A 9 -4.11 -8.60 -6.54
C LEU A 9 -3.39 -7.77 -7.61
N TRP A 10 -2.10 -8.02 -7.82
CA TRP A 10 -1.33 -7.40 -8.90
C TRP A 10 -1.93 -7.69 -10.28
N ALA A 11 -2.26 -8.95 -10.57
CA ALA A 11 -2.90 -9.35 -11.82
C ALA A 11 -4.28 -8.71 -12.04
N ASN A 12 -5.03 -8.41 -10.97
CA ASN A 12 -6.32 -7.73 -11.06
C ASN A 12 -6.23 -6.27 -11.54
N GLY A 13 -5.07 -5.63 -11.33
CA GLY A 13 -4.79 -4.29 -11.89
C GLY A 13 -4.68 -4.26 -13.41
N TRP A 14 -4.41 -5.42 -14.03
CA TRP A 14 -4.17 -5.55 -15.48
C TRP A 14 -5.40 -6.06 -16.27
N ALA A 15 -6.39 -6.67 -15.61
CA ALA A 15 -7.61 -7.18 -16.25
C ALA A 15 -8.83 -7.12 -15.30
N PRO A 16 -9.55 -6.00 -15.22
CA PRO A 16 -10.66 -5.80 -14.27
C PRO A 16 -11.91 -6.67 -14.54
N LEU A 17 -11.93 -7.44 -15.64
CA LEU A 17 -13.03 -8.30 -16.06
C LEU A 17 -12.99 -9.71 -15.47
N LEU A 18 -11.88 -10.13 -14.85
CA LEU A 18 -11.78 -11.45 -14.21
C LEU A 18 -12.15 -11.31 -12.74
N GLN A 19 -13.25 -11.94 -12.31
CA GLN A 19 -13.77 -12.03 -10.92
C GLN A 19 -12.83 -12.83 -9.97
N ILE A 20 -11.52 -12.59 -10.04
CA ILE A 20 -10.49 -13.19 -9.18
C ILE A 20 -10.60 -12.70 -7.73
N SER A 21 -11.38 -11.64 -7.48
CA SER A 21 -11.63 -11.02 -6.16
C SER A 21 -12.31 -11.91 -5.13
N ARG A 22 -12.75 -13.11 -5.51
CA ARG A 22 -13.33 -14.12 -4.60
C ARG A 22 -12.32 -14.79 -3.68
N PHE A 23 -11.02 -14.65 -3.96
CA PHE A 23 -9.95 -15.38 -3.28
C PHE A 23 -9.09 -14.53 -2.33
N SER A 24 -9.40 -13.24 -2.17
CA SER A 24 -8.74 -12.37 -1.19
C SER A 24 -9.66 -12.15 0.01
N ALA A 25 -9.41 -12.90 1.09
CA ALA A 25 -10.01 -12.64 2.40
C ALA A 25 -9.04 -11.82 3.26
N GLY A 26 -9.55 -10.81 3.97
CA GLY A 26 -8.77 -10.01 4.91
C GLY A 26 -9.14 -8.53 4.89
N TRP A 27 -8.52 -7.78 5.80
CA TRP A 27 -8.74 -6.34 5.99
C TRP A 27 -7.49 -5.50 5.69
N LEU A 28 -6.33 -6.13 5.49
CA LEU A 28 -5.05 -5.44 5.40
C LEU A 28 -4.10 -6.11 4.39
N ALA A 29 -3.57 -5.30 3.47
CA ALA A 29 -2.60 -5.68 2.46
C ALA A 29 -1.25 -5.01 2.77
N GLN A 30 -0.30 -5.80 3.28
CA GLN A 30 1.10 -5.38 3.44
C GLN A 30 1.89 -5.77 2.20
N VAL A 31 2.45 -4.77 1.51
CA VAL A 31 3.14 -4.97 0.23
C VAL A 31 4.40 -4.10 0.14
N PRO A 32 5.45 -4.56 -0.56
CA PRO A 32 6.58 -3.69 -0.88
C PRO A 32 6.14 -2.65 -1.91
N VAL A 33 6.77 -1.46 -1.94
CA VAL A 33 6.46 -0.44 -2.98
C VAL A 33 6.88 -0.94 -4.35
N ARG A 34 7.98 -1.70 -4.43
CA ARG A 34 8.49 -2.33 -5.64
C ARG A 34 8.87 -3.78 -5.40
N GLN A 35 8.67 -4.62 -6.40
CA GLN A 35 9.14 -6.00 -6.41
C GLN A 35 9.96 -6.23 -7.69
N GLY A 36 11.28 -6.12 -7.56
CA GLY A 36 12.19 -6.07 -8.72
C GLY A 36 11.85 -4.89 -9.65
N PRO A 37 11.61 -5.13 -10.96
CA PRO A 37 11.27 -4.06 -11.89
C PRO A 37 9.84 -3.52 -11.70
N LEU A 38 8.96 -4.26 -11.03
CA LEU A 38 7.55 -3.91 -10.90
C LEU A 38 7.31 -2.89 -9.78
N LYS A 39 6.59 -1.81 -10.08
CA LYS A 39 5.99 -0.94 -9.06
C LYS A 39 4.68 -1.59 -8.61
N VAL A 40 4.62 -2.01 -7.35
CA VAL A 40 3.49 -2.74 -6.78
C VAL A 40 2.45 -1.76 -6.25
N VAL A 41 2.90 -0.69 -5.61
CA VAL A 41 2.03 0.34 -5.02
C VAL A 41 1.95 1.52 -5.95
N ASP A 42 0.82 1.63 -6.63
CA ASP A 42 0.42 2.81 -7.39
C ASP A 42 -1.03 3.21 -7.06
N GLN A 43 -1.50 4.29 -7.68
CA GLN A 43 -2.84 4.81 -7.41
C GLN A 43 -3.95 3.82 -7.79
N ALA A 44 -3.76 3.01 -8.84
CA ALA A 44 -4.75 2.04 -9.27
C ALA A 44 -4.86 0.90 -8.26
N PHE A 45 -3.72 0.40 -7.77
CA PHE A 45 -3.64 -0.60 -6.71
C PHE A 45 -4.34 -0.12 -5.43
N VAL A 46 -3.97 1.07 -4.93
CA VAL A 46 -4.56 1.59 -3.68
C VAL A 46 -6.07 1.77 -3.82
N LYS A 47 -6.56 2.39 -4.90
CA LYS A 47 -8.00 2.54 -5.15
C LYS A 47 -8.72 1.20 -5.22
N SER A 48 -8.10 0.20 -5.85
CA SER A 48 -8.64 -1.15 -6.00
C SER A 48 -8.76 -1.88 -4.65
N ALA A 49 -7.76 -1.71 -3.78
CA ALA A 49 -7.73 -2.27 -2.43
C ALA A 49 -8.78 -1.60 -1.52
N VAL A 50 -8.82 -0.27 -1.49
CA VAL A 50 -9.78 0.51 -0.68
C VAL A 50 -11.21 0.19 -1.08
N ARG A 51 -11.53 0.10 -2.39
CA ARG A 51 -12.87 -0.28 -2.87
C ARG A 51 -13.31 -1.67 -2.37
N ARG A 52 -12.36 -2.53 -2.03
CA ARG A 52 -12.60 -3.88 -1.52
C ARG A 52 -12.54 -3.97 0.00
N GLY A 53 -12.37 -2.85 0.70
CA GLY A 53 -12.32 -2.80 2.16
C GLY A 53 -10.96 -3.18 2.77
N PHE A 54 -9.89 -3.15 1.97
CA PHE A 54 -8.54 -3.38 2.48
C PHE A 54 -7.86 -2.06 2.85
N GLU A 55 -7.22 -2.04 4.02
CA GLU A 55 -6.14 -1.11 4.32
C GLU A 55 -4.87 -1.52 3.57
N VAL A 56 -4.12 -0.53 3.09
CA VAL A 56 -2.84 -0.76 2.41
C VAL A 56 -1.71 -0.26 3.29
N HIS A 57 -0.75 -1.13 3.58
CA HIS A 57 0.42 -0.82 4.38
C HIS A 57 1.69 -1.15 3.59
N THR A 58 2.69 -0.27 3.63
CA THR A 58 3.96 -0.45 2.89
C THR A 58 5.14 -0.57 3.82
N TRP A 59 6.16 -1.31 3.39
CA TRP A 59 7.41 -1.53 4.13
C TRP A 59 8.59 -1.63 3.15
N THR A 60 9.83 -1.34 3.53
CA THR A 60 10.29 -0.43 4.60
C THR A 60 10.64 0.90 3.94
N ILE A 61 10.11 2.01 4.43
CA ILE A 61 10.30 3.33 3.81
C ILE A 61 10.99 4.26 4.80
N ASP A 62 12.17 4.75 4.46
CA ASP A 62 13.00 5.55 5.37
C ASP A 62 13.25 6.98 4.87
N ASP A 63 12.71 7.32 3.70
CA ASP A 63 12.78 8.66 3.11
C ASP A 63 11.46 9.43 3.33
N ALA A 64 11.57 10.68 3.79
CA ALA A 64 10.41 11.48 4.15
C ALA A 64 9.57 11.90 2.93
N ASP A 65 10.19 12.12 1.77
CA ASP A 65 9.46 12.50 0.56
C ASP A 65 8.72 11.30 -0.03
N GLU A 66 9.31 10.11 0.03
CA GLU A 66 8.62 8.86 -0.31
C GLU A 66 7.46 8.60 0.64
N MET A 67 7.62 8.82 1.96
CA MET A 67 6.52 8.72 2.92
C MET A 67 5.37 9.66 2.54
N ARG A 68 5.68 10.92 2.24
CA ARG A 68 4.65 11.90 1.82
C ARG A 68 3.94 11.43 0.56
N MET A 69 4.68 11.03 -0.47
CA MET A 69 4.11 10.52 -1.71
C MET A 69 3.19 9.31 -1.48
N LEU A 70 3.59 8.34 -0.66
CA LEU A 70 2.78 7.14 -0.40
C LEU A 70 1.51 7.46 0.40
N LEU A 71 1.61 8.34 1.38
CA LEU A 71 0.44 8.83 2.13
C LEU A 71 -0.51 9.60 1.22
N ASP A 72 0.01 10.42 0.28
CA ASP A 72 -0.81 11.13 -0.72
C ASP A 72 -1.48 10.17 -1.72
N LEU A 73 -0.85 9.02 -2.00
CA LEU A 73 -1.45 7.95 -2.78
C LEU A 73 -2.60 7.23 -2.05
N GLY A 74 -2.74 7.42 -0.73
CA GLY A 74 -3.78 6.81 0.10
C GLY A 74 -3.34 5.52 0.81
N VAL A 75 -2.04 5.29 0.96
CA VAL A 75 -1.52 4.23 1.85
C VAL A 75 -1.91 4.57 3.29
N HIS A 76 -2.37 3.57 4.05
CA HIS A 76 -2.89 3.73 5.41
C HIS A 76 -1.80 3.59 6.47
N GLY A 77 -0.75 2.80 6.18
CA GLY A 77 0.34 2.55 7.12
C GLY A 77 1.69 2.46 6.42
N ILE A 78 2.71 2.99 7.08
CA ILE A 78 4.10 2.88 6.65
C ILE A 78 4.88 2.20 7.77
N VAL A 79 5.59 1.13 7.42
CA VAL A 79 6.62 0.52 8.25
C VAL A 79 7.95 1.16 7.86
N THR A 80 8.69 1.61 8.86
CA THR A 80 9.91 2.41 8.70
C THR A 80 10.90 2.08 9.82
N ASP A 81 12.18 2.15 9.51
CA ASP A 81 13.27 2.15 10.50
C ASP A 81 13.56 3.59 11.00
N ARG A 82 12.90 4.60 10.42
CA ARG A 82 12.94 6.03 10.78
C ARG A 82 11.60 6.54 11.31
N PRO A 83 11.12 6.02 12.47
CA PRO A 83 9.85 6.45 13.06
C PRO A 83 9.87 7.93 13.50
N ASP A 84 11.05 8.49 13.73
CA ASP A 84 11.26 9.92 13.97
C ASP A 84 10.77 10.78 12.79
N LEU A 85 11.21 10.43 11.57
CA LEU A 85 10.82 11.12 10.34
C LEU A 85 9.34 10.90 10.02
N LEU A 86 8.86 9.66 10.14
CA LEU A 86 7.44 9.38 9.88
C LEU A 86 6.53 10.18 10.83
N ARG A 87 6.90 10.30 12.11
CA ARG A 87 6.15 11.12 13.06
C ARG A 87 6.12 12.59 12.64
N GLU A 88 7.22 13.15 12.17
CA GLU A 88 7.26 14.54 11.66
C GLU A 88 6.33 14.71 10.47
N VAL A 89 6.39 13.81 9.49
CA VAL A 89 5.49 13.79 8.33
C VAL A 89 4.02 13.69 8.75
N LEU A 90 3.69 12.83 9.73
CA LEU A 90 2.31 12.71 10.22
C LEU A 90 1.86 13.95 11.01
N ARG A 91 2.76 14.63 11.74
CA ARG A 91 2.46 15.90 12.41
C ARG A 91 2.20 17.03 11.41
N GLU A 92 3.02 17.15 10.37
CA GLU A 92 2.80 18.09 9.26
C GLU A 92 1.42 17.92 8.64
N ARG A 93 0.95 16.67 8.55
CA ARG A 93 -0.37 16.29 8.00
C ARG A 93 -1.52 16.42 9.00
N GLY A 94 -1.25 16.79 10.25
CA GLY A 94 -2.27 16.83 11.32
C GLY A 94 -2.82 15.46 11.72
N ALA A 95 -2.17 14.38 11.29
CA ALA A 95 -2.54 12.99 11.60
C ALA A 95 -1.91 12.49 12.92
N TRP A 96 -1.06 13.30 13.55
CA TRP A 96 -0.39 12.99 14.82
C TRP A 96 -0.36 14.24 15.72
N LYS A 97 -0.75 14.09 16.98
CA LYS A 97 -0.77 15.15 18.01
C LYS A 97 0.26 14.87 19.09
#